data_AF-A0A7S1H382-F1
#
_entry.id   AF-A0A7S1H382-F1
#
_cell.length_a   1.000
_cell.length_b   1.000
_cell.length_c   1.000
_cell.angle_alpha   90.00
_cell.angle_beta   90.00
_cell.angle_gamma   90.00
#
_symmetry.space_group_name_H-M   'P 1'
#
loop_
_entity.id
_entity.type
_entity.pdbx_description
1 polymer ?
#
loop_
_entity_poly.entity_id
_entity_poly.type
_entity_poly.pdbx_seq_one_letter_code
_entity_poly.pdbx_strand_id
1 'polypeptide(L)'
;MKWLREAEIKHGRSSMLATLGFVMQEFWTLPGYEHVDDSNLGPTVVGASPMLQIILWMGVLEFWTNKGNVTMETMFEDPDRVPGNLGFDPMGLAVGKSQEEKDRMQLKELKNGRLAMLAIGGMIHHNWVTGDALF
;
A
#
# COMPACT_ATOMS: atom_id res chain seq x y z
N MET A 1 13.30 9.47 -15.16
CA MET A 1 12.32 8.42 -14.79
C MET A 1 12.11 8.24 -13.28
N LYS A 2 12.50 9.19 -12.41
CA LYS A 2 12.40 9.03 -10.95
C LYS A 2 10.94 8.98 -10.44
N TRP A 3 10.08 9.82 -11.00
CA TRP A 3 8.65 9.88 -10.67
C TRP A 3 7.88 8.59 -10.93
N LEU A 4 8.04 7.99 -12.12
CA LEU A 4 7.36 6.74 -12.47
C LEU A 4 7.77 5.58 -11.57
N ARG A 5 9.03 5.55 -11.14
CA ARG A 5 9.54 4.52 -10.22
C ARG A 5 8.95 4.67 -8.82
N GLU A 6 8.85 5.89 -8.31
CA GLU A 6 8.19 6.16 -7.02
C GLU A 6 6.71 5.80 -7.07
N ALA A 7 6.03 6.19 -8.15
CA ALA A 7 4.63 5.86 -8.36
C ALA A 7 4.41 4.34 -8.38
N GLU A 8 5.23 3.59 -9.10
CA GLU A 8 5.18 2.12 -9.15
C GLU A 8 5.34 1.49 -7.76
N ILE A 9 6.32 1.95 -6.97
CA ILE A 9 6.58 1.41 -5.64
C ILE A 9 5.42 1.76 -4.68
N LYS A 10 4.90 2.99 -4.74
CA LYS A 10 3.77 3.40 -3.89
C LYS A 10 2.50 2.60 -4.19
N HIS A 11 2.16 2.42 -5.47
CA HIS A 11 1.05 1.56 -5.87
C HIS A 11 1.29 0.11 -5.42
N GLY A 12 2.51 -0.40 -5.61
CA GLY A 12 2.85 -1.78 -5.21
C GLY A 12 2.69 -2.01 -3.71
N ARG A 13 3.19 -1.10 -2.88
CA ARG A 13 3.04 -1.17 -1.41
C ARG A 13 1.59 -1.09 -0.98
N SER A 14 0.82 -0.16 -1.55
CA SER A 14 -0.61 -0.02 -1.26
C SER A 14 -1.39 -1.27 -1.67
N SER A 15 -1.10 -1.85 -2.83
CA SER A 15 -1.75 -3.07 -3.29
C SER A 15 -1.37 -4.29 -2.46
N MET A 16 -0.12 -4.42 -2.01
CA MET A 16 0.28 -5.51 -1.10
C MET A 16 -0.50 -5.46 0.23
N LEU A 17 -0.65 -4.28 0.81
CA LEU A 17 -1.47 -4.09 2.02
C LEU A 17 -2.94 -4.36 1.75
N ALA A 18 -3.46 -3.92 0.60
CA ALA A 18 -4.84 -4.17 0.20
C ALA A 18 -5.13 -5.67 0.02
N THR A 19 -4.26 -6.43 -0.65
CA THR A 19 -4.44 -7.88 -0.82
C THR A 19 -4.45 -8.63 0.50
N LEU A 20 -3.58 -8.24 1.45
CA LEU A 20 -3.55 -8.85 2.77
C LEU A 20 -4.81 -8.47 3.57
N GLY A 21 -5.21 -7.20 3.51
CA GLY A 21 -6.43 -6.72 4.18
C GLY A 21 -7.69 -7.40 3.67
N PHE A 22 -7.81 -7.56 2.35
CA PHE A 22 -8.97 -8.17 1.71
C PHE A 22 -9.21 -9.62 2.17
N VAL A 23 -8.12 -10.39 2.33
CA VAL A 23 -8.18 -11.77 2.85
C VAL A 23 -8.35 -11.80 4.36
N MET A 24 -7.63 -10.95 5.11
CA MET A 24 -7.69 -10.98 6.58
C MET A 24 -9.04 -10.52 7.14
N GLN A 25 -9.74 -9.61 6.45
CA GLN A 25 -11.05 -9.12 6.88
C GLN A 25 -12.13 -10.20 6.90
N GLU A 26 -11.99 -11.22 6.06
CA GLU A 26 -12.89 -12.39 5.97
C GLU A 26 -12.70 -13.36 7.15
N PHE A 27 -11.49 -13.46 7.72
CA PHE A 27 -11.23 -14.35 8.85
C PHE A 27 -11.26 -13.65 10.20
N TRP A 28 -10.92 -12.36 10.24
CA TRP A 28 -10.76 -11.62 11.48
C TRP A 28 -11.28 -10.19 11.34
N THR A 29 -12.31 -9.87 12.13
CA THR A 29 -12.84 -8.50 12.24
C THR A 29 -12.40 -7.86 13.55
N LEU A 30 -12.11 -6.55 13.49
CA LEU A 30 -11.75 -5.79 14.67
C LEU A 30 -12.96 -5.71 15.63
N PRO A 31 -12.76 -5.96 16.94
CA PRO A 31 -13.84 -5.88 17.92
C PRO A 31 -14.38 -4.45 17.97
N GLY A 32 -15.62 -4.25 17.52
CA GLY A 32 -16.26 -2.94 17.38
C GLY A 32 -16.87 -2.65 15.99
N TYR A 33 -16.61 -3.50 14.99
CA TYR A 33 -17.25 -3.45 13.67
C TYR A 33 -18.03 -4.74 13.39
N GLU A 34 -19.08 -4.63 12.58
CA GLU A 34 -19.83 -5.80 12.12
C GLU A 34 -18.98 -6.61 11.14
N HIS A 35 -19.04 -7.93 11.26
CA HIS A 35 -18.39 -8.85 10.34
C HIS A 35 -19.10 -8.80 8.99
N VAL A 36 -18.32 -8.74 7.91
CA VAL A 36 -18.83 -8.70 6.55
C VAL A 36 -18.09 -9.74 5.75
N ASP A 37 -18.83 -10.68 5.17
CA ASP A 37 -18.28 -11.77 4.36
C ASP A 37 -17.75 -11.22 3.01
N ASP A 38 -18.38 -10.16 2.48
CA ASP A 38 -17.88 -9.43 1.32
C ASP A 38 -17.04 -8.21 1.73
N SER A 39 -15.73 -8.32 1.58
CA SER A 39 -14.77 -7.24 1.81
C SER A 39 -15.04 -5.97 0.97
N ASN A 40 -15.77 -6.05 -0.16
CA ASN A 40 -16.17 -4.86 -0.93
C ASN A 40 -17.21 -3.99 -0.20
N LEU A 41 -18.00 -4.58 0.68
CA LEU A 41 -19.01 -3.88 1.50
C LEU A 41 -18.41 -3.33 2.80
N GLY A 42 -17.19 -3.70 3.17
CA GLY A 42 -16.49 -3.17 4.35
C GLY A 42 -16.55 -1.64 4.50
N PRO A 43 -16.29 -0.83 3.44
CA PRO A 43 -16.36 0.63 3.52
C PRO A 43 -17.76 1.19 3.82
N THR A 44 -18.83 0.51 3.39
CA THR A 44 -20.20 0.98 3.65
C THR A 44 -20.65 0.64 5.07
N VAL A 45 -20.20 -0.50 5.61
CA VAL A 45 -20.50 -0.93 6.98
C VAL A 45 -19.75 -0.09 8.02
N VAL A 46 -18.49 0.26 7.75
CA VAL A 46 -17.69 1.12 8.64
C VAL A 46 -18.17 2.57 8.62
N GLY A 47 -18.82 3.00 7.53
CA GLY A 47 -19.34 4.35 7.35
C GLY A 47 -18.31 5.36 6.82
N ALA A 48 -18.80 6.51 6.35
CA ALA A 48 -17.98 7.51 5.68
C ALA A 48 -17.01 8.25 6.63
N SER A 49 -17.35 8.38 7.91
CA SER A 49 -16.53 9.15 8.87
C SER A 49 -15.17 8.46 9.17
N PRO A 50 -15.10 7.16 9.51
CA PRO A 50 -13.80 6.50 9.70
C PRO A 50 -12.99 6.41 8.40
N MET A 51 -13.65 6.27 7.25
CA MET A 51 -12.97 6.27 5.95
C MET A 51 -12.27 7.61 5.66
N LEU A 52 -12.93 8.74 5.97
CA LEU A 52 -12.32 10.06 5.86
C LEU A 52 -11.15 10.25 6.83
N GLN A 53 -11.23 9.69 8.04
CA GLN A 53 -10.11 9.74 8.98
C GLN A 53 -8.89 9.02 8.43
N ILE A 54 -9.06 7.82 7.84
CA ILE A 54 -7.94 7.08 7.22
C ILE A 54 -7.31 7.89 6.11
N ILE A 55 -8.11 8.48 5.21
CA ILE A 55 -7.61 9.31 4.10
C ILE A 55 -6.86 10.53 4.62
N LEU A 56 -7.40 11.22 5.64
CA LEU A 56 -6.78 12.40 6.23
C LEU A 56 -5.42 12.06 6.86
N TRP A 57 -5.36 10.98 7.65
CA TRP A 57 -4.11 10.54 8.28
C TRP A 57 -3.07 10.06 7.25
N MET A 58 -3.50 9.37 6.19
CA MET A 58 -2.63 9.00 5.08
C MET A 58 -2.08 10.23 4.36
N GLY A 59 -2.89 11.26 4.14
CA GLY A 59 -2.45 12.52 3.57
C GLY A 59 -1.44 13.26 4.45
N VAL A 60 -1.64 13.26 5.77
CA VAL A 60 -0.68 13.83 6.73
C VAL A 60 0.64 13.07 6.70
N LEU A 61 0.61 11.73 6.68
CA LEU A 61 1.80 10.90 6.56
C LEU A 61 2.55 11.15 5.25
N GLU A 62 1.84 11.29 4.14
CA GLU A 62 2.44 11.60 2.85
C GLU A 62 3.11 12.98 2.84
N PHE A 63 2.45 13.98 3.42
CA PHE A 63 3.01 15.33 3.55
C PHE A 63 4.26 15.33 4.44
N TRP A 64 4.23 14.61 5.56
CA TRP A 64 5.36 14.51 6.49
C TRP A 64 6.55 13.77 5.86
N THR A 65 6.28 12.64 5.20
CA THR A 65 7.33 11.81 4.57
C THR A 65 7.99 12.55 3.39
N ASN A 66 7.23 13.36 2.67
CA ASN A 66 7.76 14.14 1.55
C ASN A 66 8.20 15.57 1.95
N LYS A 67 8.27 15.88 3.25
CA LYS A 67 8.66 17.21 3.77
C LYS A 67 7.90 18.39 3.12
N GLY A 68 6.65 18.17 2.70
CA GLY A 68 5.81 19.14 2.01
C GLY A 68 5.86 19.13 0.47
N ASN A 69 6.77 18.36 -0.14
CA ASN A 69 6.95 18.30 -1.59
C ASN A 69 6.14 17.16 -2.22
N VAL A 70 4.84 17.36 -2.37
CA VAL A 70 3.90 16.34 -2.89
C VAL A 70 3.62 16.47 -4.38
N THR A 71 4.12 17.51 -5.05
CA THR A 71 3.87 17.74 -6.47
C THR A 71 4.94 17.07 -7.35
N MET A 72 4.58 16.78 -8.61
CA MET A 72 5.49 16.18 -9.59
C MET A 72 6.74 17.02 -9.86
N GLU A 73 6.61 18.33 -9.67
CA GLU A 73 7.69 19.30 -9.85
C GLU A 73 8.63 19.31 -8.64
N THR A 74 8.10 19.29 -7.42
CA THR A 74 8.88 19.50 -6.18
C THR A 74 9.42 18.20 -5.55
N MET A 75 8.81 17.05 -5.83
CA MET A 75 9.14 15.79 -5.13
C MET A 75 10.57 15.27 -5.38
N PHE A 76 11.19 15.66 -6.51
CA PHE A 76 12.55 15.26 -6.88
C PHE A 76 13.50 16.45 -7.06
N GLU A 77 13.17 17.62 -6.53
CA GLU A 77 14.09 18.77 -6.52
C GLU A 77 15.34 18.46 -5.69
N ASP A 78 15.19 17.69 -4.61
CA ASP A 78 16.31 17.20 -3.81
C ASP A 78 17.06 16.07 -4.55
N PRO A 79 18.36 16.26 -4.90
CA PRO A 79 19.14 15.24 -5.61
C PRO A 79 19.36 13.97 -4.77
N ASP A 80 19.32 14.09 -3.44
CA ASP A 80 19.51 13.01 -2.48
C ASP A 80 18.27 12.11 -2.31
N ARG A 81 17.11 12.49 -2.85
CA ARG A 81 15.89 11.68 -2.76
C ARG A 81 15.94 10.53 -3.78
N VAL A 82 16.20 9.33 -3.27
CA VAL A 82 16.13 8.08 -4.06
C VAL A 82 14.68 7.57 -4.10
N PRO A 83 14.14 7.23 -5.28
CA PRO A 83 12.81 6.64 -5.39
C PRO A 83 12.66 5.34 -4.57
N GLY A 84 11.60 5.23 -3.77
CA GLY A 84 11.25 4.12 -2.90
C GLY A 84 11.85 4.19 -1.50
N ASN A 85 12.84 5.07 -1.29
CA ASN A 85 13.55 5.20 -0.02
C ASN A 85 12.90 6.27 0.87
N LEU A 86 12.02 5.83 1.77
CA LEU A 86 11.36 6.69 2.77
C LEU A 86 12.13 6.76 4.09
N GLY A 87 13.33 6.15 4.18
CA GLY A 87 14.08 6.04 5.44
C GLY A 87 13.45 5.11 6.48
N PHE A 88 12.42 4.33 6.10
CA PHE A 88 11.71 3.41 6.97
C PHE A 88 12.42 2.05 7.04
N ASP A 89 13.34 1.89 7.99
CA ASP A 89 13.96 0.60 8.34
C ASP A 89 14.02 0.40 9.86
N PRO A 90 12.87 0.18 10.54
CA PRO A 90 12.83 0.02 11.99
C PRO A 90 13.49 -1.29 12.47
N MET A 91 13.65 -2.28 11.59
CA MET A 91 14.23 -3.59 11.92
C MET A 91 15.69 -3.75 11.42
N GLY A 92 16.29 -2.70 10.85
CA GLY A 92 17.67 -2.71 10.36
C GLY A 92 17.92 -3.73 9.24
N LEU A 93 16.90 -4.13 8.49
CA LEU A 93 16.98 -5.20 7.50
C LEU A 93 17.90 -4.86 6.31
N ALA A 94 18.19 -3.58 6.08
CA ALA A 94 19.10 -3.11 5.04
C ALA A 94 20.46 -2.64 5.57
N VAL A 95 20.66 -2.60 6.90
CA VAL A 95 21.93 -2.16 7.52
C VAL A 95 22.95 -3.31 7.46
N GLY A 96 24.11 -3.07 6.83
CA GLY A 96 25.21 -4.06 6.75
C GLY A 96 25.18 -5.03 5.55
N LYS A 97 24.17 -4.95 4.67
CA LYS A 97 24.10 -5.79 3.45
C LYS A 97 24.86 -5.20 2.27
N SER A 98 25.39 -6.06 1.40
CA SER A 98 26.07 -5.65 0.17
C SER A 98 25.10 -4.94 -0.79
N GLN A 99 25.64 -4.15 -1.72
CA GLN A 99 24.81 -3.44 -2.70
C GLN A 99 23.95 -4.41 -3.54
N GLU A 100 24.52 -5.55 -3.94
CA GLU A 100 23.79 -6.58 -4.70
C GLU A 100 22.63 -7.19 -3.90
N GLU A 101 22.81 -7.38 -2.59
CA GLU A 101 21.75 -7.90 -1.74
C GLU A 101 20.60 -6.90 -1.56
N LYS A 102 20.93 -5.60 -1.46
CA LYS A 102 19.94 -4.52 -1.42
C LYS A 102 19.13 -4.47 -2.73
N ASP A 103 19.81 -4.53 -3.86
CA ASP A 103 19.17 -4.50 -5.19
C ASP A 103 18.29 -5.74 -5.40
N ARG A 104 18.75 -6.91 -4.94
CA ARG A 104 17.95 -8.15 -4.96
C ARG A 104 16.69 -8.05 -4.10
N MET A 105 16.78 -7.44 -2.92
CA MET A 105 15.61 -7.23 -2.05
C MET A 105 14.62 -6.24 -2.65
N GLN A 106 15.10 -5.12 -3.20
CA GLN A 106 14.26 -4.16 -3.92
C GLN A 106 13.57 -4.80 -5.12
N LEU A 107 14.25 -5.71 -5.84
CA LEU A 107 13.64 -6.44 -6.95
C LEU A 107 12.53 -7.39 -6.47
N LYS A 108 12.69 -8.03 -5.31
CA LYS A 108 11.65 -8.87 -4.71
C LYS A 108 10.42 -8.03 -4.35
N GLU A 109 10.62 -6.89 -3.71
CA GLU A 109 9.55 -5.94 -3.41
C GLU A 109 8.80 -5.52 -4.67
N LEU A 110 9.53 -5.15 -5.73
CA LEU A 110 8.94 -4.73 -6.99
C LEU A 110 8.10 -5.83 -7.65
N LYS A 111 8.62 -7.06 -7.68
CA LYS A 111 7.91 -8.21 -8.28
C LYS A 111 6.64 -8.54 -7.50
N ASN A 112 6.72 -8.55 -6.17
CA ASN A 112 5.56 -8.79 -5.32
C ASN A 112 4.54 -7.65 -5.41
N GLY A 113 4.99 -6.40 -5.49
CA GLY A 113 4.13 -5.24 -5.69
C GLY A 113 3.36 -5.30 -7.01
N ARG A 114 4.02 -5.66 -8.12
CA ARG A 114 3.37 -5.86 -9.42
C ARG A 114 2.34 -7.00 -9.41
N LEU A 115 2.68 -8.11 -8.76
CA LEU A 115 1.75 -9.23 -8.59
C LEU A 115 0.53 -8.78 -7.76
N ALA A 116 0.75 -8.07 -6.66
CA ALA A 116 -0.30 -7.59 -5.79
C ALA A 116 -1.24 -6.59 -6.48
N MET A 117 -0.73 -5.71 -7.35
CA MET A 117 -1.55 -4.80 -8.16
C MET A 117 -2.56 -5.55 -9.04
N LEU A 118 -2.16 -6.67 -9.64
CA LEU A 118 -3.06 -7.50 -10.43
C LEU A 118 -3.99 -8.34 -9.54
N ALA A 119 -3.48 -8.85 -8.42
CA ALA A 119 -4.24 -9.68 -7.49
C ALA A 119 -5.40 -8.92 -6.85
N ILE A 120 -5.19 -7.70 -6.35
CA ILE A 120 -6.28 -6.90 -5.77
C ILE A 120 -7.35 -6.56 -6.80
N GLY A 121 -6.94 -6.30 -8.05
CA GLY A 121 -7.86 -6.10 -9.16
C GLY A 121 -8.73 -7.35 -9.37
N GLY A 122 -8.12 -8.53 -9.39
CA GLY A 122 -8.84 -9.81 -9.50
C GLY A 122 -9.78 -10.08 -8.33
N MET A 123 -9.35 -9.85 -7.09
CA MET A 123 -10.14 -10.08 -5.88
C MET A 123 -11.39 -9.19 -5.85
N ILE A 124 -11.24 -7.90 -6.13
CA ILE A 124 -12.38 -6.97 -6.19
C ILE A 124 -13.35 -7.41 -7.30
N HIS A 125 -12.85 -7.67 -8.52
CA HIS A 125 -13.71 -8.07 -9.64
C HIS A 125 -14.40 -9.42 -9.40
N HIS A 126 -13.76 -10.35 -8.68
CA HIS A 126 -14.35 -11.62 -8.33
C HIS A 126 -15.62 -11.41 -7.49
N ASN A 127 -15.51 -10.72 -6.35
CA ASN A 127 -16.64 -10.44 -5.47
C ASN A 127 -17.76 -9.63 -6.17
N TRP A 128 -17.42 -8.76 -7.13
CA TRP A 128 -18.41 -8.07 -7.96
C TRP A 128 -19.24 -9.00 -8.84
N VAL A 129 -18.68 -10.12 -9.29
CA VAL A 129 -19.36 -11.07 -10.20
C VAL A 129 -20.05 -12.18 -9.41
N THR A 130 -19.42 -12.70 -8.36
CA THR A 130 -19.98 -13.79 -7.55
C THR A 130 -21.00 -13.30 -6.54
N GLY A 131 -20.82 -12.11 -5.96
CA GLY A 131 -21.67 -11.59 -4.90
C GLY A 131 -21.51 -12.30 -3.55
N ASP A 132 -20.52 -13.20 -3.46
CA ASP A 132 -20.18 -13.99 -2.27
C ASP A 132 -18.73 -13.71 -1.86
N ALA A 133 -18.33 -14.22 -0.70
CA ALA A 133 -16.98 -14.08 -0.13
C ALA A 133 -15.90 -14.67 -1.06
N LEU A 134 -14.65 -14.27 -0.83
CA LEU A 134 -13.53 -14.69 -1.70
C LEU A 134 -13.19 -16.17 -1.49
N PHE A 135 -13.49 -16.74 -0.32
CA PHE A 135 -13.24 -18.13 0.07
C PHE A 135 -14.47 -18.87 0.60
#